data_AF-A0A9D4CA41-F1
#
_entry.id   AF-A0A9D4CA41-F1
#
_cell.length_a   1.000
_cell.length_b   1.000
_cell.length_c   1.000
_cell.angle_alpha   90.00
_cell.angle_beta   90.00
_cell.angle_gamma   90.00
#
_symmetry.space_group_name_H-M   'P 1'
#
loop_
_entity.id
_entity.type
_entity.pdbx_description
1 polymer ?
#
loop_
_entity_poly.entity_id
_entity_poly.type
_entity_poly.pdbx_seq_one_letter_code
_entity_poly.pdbx_strand_id
1 'polypeptide(L)' 'MSVIVTGSKELRVLGLLPMTGNAWPGGNACLVSNKMALEDVNAFSGLLEGYNLTYAFIDSMVCLIRS' A
#
# COMPACT_ATOMS: atom_id res chain seq x y z
N MET A 1 0.12 -12.90 -31.58
CA MET A 1 -1.22 -13.10 -31.02
C MET A 1 -1.13 -12.81 -29.53
N SER A 2 -1.47 -11.61 -29.08
CA SER A 2 -1.49 -11.27 -27.65
C SER A 2 -2.78 -11.80 -27.03
N VAL A 3 -2.66 -12.47 -25.88
CA VAL A 3 -3.82 -12.90 -25.09
C VAL A 3 -4.43 -11.66 -24.46
N ILE A 4 -5.63 -11.27 -24.88
CA ILE A 4 -6.40 -10.18 -24.25
C ILE A 4 -7.06 -10.77 -23.01
N VAL A 5 -6.49 -10.50 -21.83
CA VAL A 5 -7.11 -10.85 -20.55
C VAL A 5 -8.24 -9.85 -20.31
N THR A 6 -9.49 -10.27 -20.52
CA THR A 6 -10.68 -9.43 -20.27
C THR A 6 -10.99 -9.39 -18.78
N GLY A 7 -10.33 -8.48 -18.06
CA GLY A 7 -10.61 -8.19 -16.66
C GLY A 7 -9.34 -7.75 -15.92
N SER A 8 -9.43 -6.64 -15.17
CA SER A 8 -8.33 -6.18 -14.34
C SER A 8 -8.11 -7.16 -13.17
N LYS A 9 -6.92 -7.75 -13.09
CA LYS A 9 -6.53 -8.66 -12.01
C LYS A 9 -6.14 -7.88 -10.77
N GLU A 10 -6.65 -8.26 -9.60
CA GLU A 10 -6.25 -7.61 -8.36
C GLU A 10 -4.80 -7.95 -7.99
N LEU A 11 -4.00 -6.93 -7.66
CA LEU A 11 -2.69 -7.07 -7.04
C LEU A 11 -2.70 -6.42 -5.66
N ARG A 12 -2.59 -7.22 -4.61
CA ARG A 12 -2.70 -6.73 -3.23
C ARG A 12 -1.34 -6.43 -2.62
N VAL A 13 -1.16 -5.20 -2.15
CA VAL A 13 0.02 -4.73 -1.42
C VAL A 13 -0.31 -4.64 0.07
N LEU A 14 0.60 -5.12 0.90
CA LEU A 14 0.51 -5.04 2.36
C LEU A 14 1.59 -4.13 2.92
N GLY A 15 1.19 -3.17 3.75
CA GLY A 15 2.10 -2.32 4.50
C GLY A 15 2.14 -2.67 5.99
N LEU A 16 3.33 -2.58 6.58
CA LEU A 16 3.49 -2.50 8.03
C LEU A 16 3.75 -1.03 8.37
N LEU A 17 2.80 -0.41 9.06
CA LEU A 17 2.86 1.01 9.41
C LEU A 17 2.83 1.14 10.93
N PRO A 18 3.76 1.87 11.56
CA PRO A 18 3.69 2.13 13.00
C PRO A 18 2.65 3.21 13.26
N MET A 19 1.40 2.80 13.43
CA MET A 19 0.28 3.72 13.66
C MET A 19 0.16 4.06 15.15
N THR A 20 0.47 3.09 16.01
CA THR A 20 0.50 3.24 17.47
C THR A 20 1.83 2.75 18.05
N GLY A 21 1.90 2.56 19.37
CA GLY A 21 3.13 2.23 20.10
C GLY A 21 3.73 3.43 20.83
N ASN A 22 4.78 3.19 21.62
CA ASN A 22 5.41 4.22 22.46
C ASN A 22 6.74 4.75 21.91
N ALA A 23 7.19 4.28 20.74
CA ALA A 23 8.44 4.71 20.13
C ALA A 23 8.24 5.80 19.07
N TRP A 24 7.49 5.49 18.00
CA TRP A 24 7.36 6.38 16.85
C TRP A 24 6.08 6.14 16.03
N PRO A 25 5.03 6.98 16.16
CA PRO A 25 3.77 6.83 15.43
C PRO A 25 3.81 7.47 14.03
N GLY A 26 4.86 7.19 13.24
CA GLY A 26 5.07 7.77 11.91
C GLY A 26 4.13 7.26 10.82
N GLY A 27 3.46 6.13 11.05
CA GLY A 27 2.62 5.45 10.07
C GLY A 27 1.45 6.29 9.55
N ASN A 28 0.91 7.20 10.37
CA ASN A 28 -0.23 8.03 9.99
C ASN A 28 0.06 8.93 8.77
N ALA A 29 1.23 9.57 8.75
CA ALA A 29 1.63 10.40 7.61
C ALA A 29 1.91 9.54 6.37
N CYS A 30 2.56 8.39 6.55
CA CYS A 30 2.87 7.47 5.47
C CYS A 30 1.63 6.82 4.84
N LEU A 31 0.55 6.59 5.61
CA LEU A 31 -0.69 6.00 5.08
C LEU A 31 -1.32 6.89 4.00
N VAL A 32 -1.29 8.21 4.19
CA VAL A 32 -1.83 9.16 3.21
C VAL A 32 -1.02 9.08 1.92
N SER A 33 0.30 9.16 2.01
CA SER A 33 1.19 9.07 0.85
C SER A 33 1.04 7.74 0.10
N ASN A 34 0.87 6.63 0.82
CA ASN A 34 0.66 5.31 0.21
C ASN A 34 -0.66 5.25 -0.56
N LYS A 35 -1.74 5.84 -0.04
CA LYS A 35 -3.04 5.90 -0.74
C LYS A 35 -2.95 6.75 -2.00
N MET A 36 -2.32 7.93 -1.92
CA MET A 36 -2.13 8.81 -3.08
C MET A 36 -1.31 8.09 -4.19
N ALA A 37 -0.22 7.42 -3.82
CA ALA A 37 0.58 6.67 -4.77
C ALA A 37 -0.21 5.50 -5.41
N LEU A 38 -1.07 4.82 -4.64
CA LEU A 38 -1.93 3.76 -5.16
C LEU A 38 -2.91 4.30 -6.22
N GLU A 39 -3.51 5.46 -5.96
CA GLU A 39 -4.42 6.15 -6.88
C GLU A 39 -3.70 6.54 -8.17
N ASP A 40 -2.51 7.15 -8.07
CA ASP A 40 -1.70 7.54 -9.22
C ASP A 40 -1.31 6.33 -10.09
N VAL A 41 -0.89 5.23 -9.47
CA VAL A 41 -0.51 4.00 -10.17
C VAL A 41 -1.70 3.38 -10.91
N ASN A 42 -2.87 3.32 -10.27
CA ASN A 42 -4.07 2.76 -10.91
C ASN A 42 -4.63 3.68 -12.00
N ALA A 43 -4.42 5.00 -11.91
CA ALA A 43 -4.83 5.96 -12.93
C ALA A 43 -3.92 5.93 -14.17
N PHE A 44 -2.65 5.52 -14.02
CA PHE A 44 -1.68 5.52 -15.11
C PHE A 44 -1.65 4.18 -15.86
N SER A 45 -2.21 4.18 -17.07
CA SER A 45 -2.29 2.99 -17.93
C SER A 45 -0.94 2.47 -18.44
N GLY A 46 0.16 3.22 -18.26
CA GLY A 46 1.49 2.84 -18.76
C GLY A 46 2.34 1.99 -17.81
N LEU A 47 1.88 1.68 -16.59
CA LEU A 47 2.68 0.96 -15.59
C LEU A 47 2.16 -0.45 -15.27
N LEU A 48 0.88 -0.61 -14.94
CA LEU A 48 0.28 -1.88 -14.51
C LEU A 48 -1.00 -2.18 -15.28
N GLU A 49 -0.94 -2.10 -16.60
CA GLU A 49 -2.09 -2.39 -17.47
C GLU A 49 -2.63 -3.81 -17.21
N GLY A 50 -3.96 -3.91 -17.08
CA GLY A 50 -4.63 -5.17 -16.76
C GLY A 50 -4.55 -5.59 -15.29
N TYR A 51 -3.99 -4.76 -14.41
CA TYR A 51 -4.01 -4.95 -12.96
C TYR A 51 -4.66 -3.78 -12.22
N ASN A 52 -5.25 -4.08 -11.07
CA ASN A 52 -5.81 -3.09 -10.15
C ASN A 52 -5.15 -3.30 -8.79
N LEU A 53 -4.41 -2.30 -8.32
CA LEU A 53 -3.69 -2.41 -7.07
C LEU A 53 -4.63 -2.09 -5.91
N THR A 54 -4.57 -2.93 -4.89
CA THR A 54 -5.26 -2.71 -3.61
C THR A 54 -4.22 -2.64 -2.49
N TYR A 55 -4.52 -1.86 -1.47
CA TYR A 55 -3.61 -1.66 -0.34
C TYR A 55 -4.34 -1.91 0.98
N ALA A 56 -3.69 -2.67 1.86
CA ALA A 56 -4.06 -2.77 3.26
C ALA A 56 -2.81 -2.61 4.12
N PHE A 57 -3.00 -2.20 5.37
CA PHE A 57 -1.91 -2.09 6.31
C PHE A 57 -2.25 -2.76 7.64
N ILE A 58 -1.20 -3.16 8.36
CA ILE A 58 -1.26 -3.63 9.74
C ILE A 58 -0.45 -2.66 10.59
N ASP A 59 -0.99 -2.33 11.77
CA ASP A 59 -0.28 -1.53 12.75
C ASP A 59 0.82 -2.37 13.42
N SER A 60 2.09 -1.96 13.25
CA SER A 60 3.23 -2.65 13.85
C SER A 60 3.50 -2.25 15.31
N MET A 61 2.83 -1.22 15.82
CA MET A 61 2.87 -0.81 17.23
C MET A 61 4.29 -0.63 17.80
N VAL A 62 5.22 -0.01 17.07
CA VAL A 62 6.65 0.03 17.45
C VAL A 62 6.83 0.58 18.86
N CYS A 63 7.49 -0.21 19.72
CA CYS A 63 7.73 0.09 21.13
C CYS A 63 9.23 0.07 21.46
N LEU A 64 9.66 0.95 22.37
CA LEU A 64 10.98 0.90 22.98
C LEU A 64 10.98 -0.13 24.11
N ILE A 65 11.95 -1.03 24.11
CA ILE A 65 12.20 -1.91 25.24
C ILE A 65 12.92 -1.06 26.30
N ARG A 66 12.31 -0.88 27.47
CA ARG A 66 12.98 -0.22 28.60
C ARG A 66 14.07 -1.18 29.13
N SER A 67 15.32 -0.76 29.02
CA SER A 67 16.49 -1.36 29.68
C SER A 67 16.47 -1.10 31.19
#